data_AF-A0A9N7Q6M5-F1
#
_entry.id   AF-A0A9N7Q6M5-F1
#
_cell.length_a   1.000
_cell.length_b   1.000
_cell.length_c   1.000
_cell.angle_alpha   90.00
_cell.angle_beta   90.00
_cell.angle_gamma   90.00
#
_symmetry.space_group_name_H-M   'P 1'
#
loop_
_entity.id
_entity.type
_entity.pdbx_description
1 polymer ?
#
loop_
_entity_poly.entity_id
_entity_poly.type
_entity_poly.pdbx_seq_one_letter_code
_entity_poly.pdbx_strand_id
1 'polypeptide(L)'
;MRSTPHLAARIAVAQNLIHRMLAWLCVAVLMFPGLVPGMDFKIYYQPQLKLKMIIGEGRIQNGDADKLLALAKMADRDDEGLVTLVLNSPGGNVEAAFRVVDAMDEVRVYTIVPDNGRCASACASILFASGERRSFVGTGLLGFHSCYRREGRTYTASPYTEVGPSRQRGTEPQAAEISR
;
A
#
# COMPACT_ATOMS: atom_id res chain seq x y z
N MET A 1 -38.76 61.79 18.26
CA MET A 1 -38.51 60.36 17.92
C MET A 1 -38.10 60.29 16.46
N ARG A 2 -36.79 60.28 16.18
CA ARG A 2 -36.21 60.24 14.83
C ARG A 2 -35.54 58.89 14.59
N SER A 3 -35.85 58.30 13.44
CA SER A 3 -34.94 57.56 12.54
C SER A 3 -34.29 56.26 13.04
N THR A 4 -34.78 55.10 12.60
CA THR A 4 -33.93 53.89 12.46
C THR A 4 -34.19 52.99 11.22
N PRO A 5 -34.73 53.44 10.05
CA PRO A 5 -34.75 52.57 8.86
C PRO A 5 -33.32 52.24 8.38
N HIS A 6 -32.36 53.13 8.67
CA HIS A 6 -30.96 53.00 8.26
C HIS A 6 -30.17 51.95 9.09
N LEU A 7 -30.63 51.59 10.30
CA LEU A 7 -29.97 50.61 11.15
C LEU A 7 -30.32 49.17 10.72
N ALA A 8 -31.60 48.92 10.42
CA ALA A 8 -32.08 47.62 9.93
C ALA A 8 -31.46 47.26 8.57
N ALA A 9 -31.36 48.22 7.65
CA ALA A 9 -30.72 48.02 6.34
C ALA A 9 -29.22 47.69 6.46
N ARG A 10 -28.50 48.31 7.41
CA ARG A 10 -27.09 48.02 7.67
C ARG A 10 -26.87 46.62 8.26
N ILE A 11 -27.78 46.15 9.12
CA ILE A 11 -27.74 44.79 9.69
C ILE A 11 -27.99 43.73 8.61
N ALA A 12 -28.96 43.95 7.72
CA ALA A 12 -29.26 43.03 6.63
C ALA A 12 -28.10 42.91 5.62
N VAL A 13 -27.45 44.03 5.26
CA VAL A 13 -26.27 44.03 4.40
C VAL A 13 -25.08 43.32 5.07
N ALA A 14 -24.87 43.55 6.37
CA ALA A 14 -23.82 42.87 7.13
C ALA A 14 -24.05 41.36 7.24
N GLN A 15 -25.29 40.92 7.49
CA GLN A 15 -25.66 39.49 7.55
C GLN A 15 -25.42 38.78 6.21
N ASN A 16 -25.74 39.44 5.09
CA ASN A 16 -25.52 38.89 3.76
C ASN A 16 -24.03 38.81 3.39
N LEU A 17 -23.23 39.79 3.82
CA LEU A 17 -21.76 39.77 3.70
C LEU A 17 -21.15 38.64 4.53
N ILE A 18 -21.61 38.46 5.77
CA ILE A 18 -21.15 37.38 6.66
C ILE A 18 -21.49 36.00 6.06
N HIS A 19 -22.70 35.79 5.56
CA HIS A 19 -23.08 34.54 4.89
C HIS A 19 -22.23 34.24 3.66
N ARG A 20 -21.92 35.26 2.85
CA ARG A 20 -21.06 35.11 1.67
C ARG A 20 -19.62 34.79 2.05
N MET A 21 -19.09 35.42 3.10
CA MET A 21 -17.75 35.12 3.61
C MET A 21 -17.67 33.71 4.21
N LEU A 22 -18.68 33.28 4.97
CA LEU A 22 -18.80 31.91 5.50
C LEU A 22 -18.88 30.88 4.37
N ALA A 23 -19.69 31.13 3.35
CA ALA A 23 -19.79 30.24 2.19
C ALA A 23 -18.46 30.12 1.43
N TRP A 24 -17.74 31.23 1.24
CA TRP A 24 -16.42 31.21 0.60
C TRP A 24 -15.36 30.50 1.45
N LEU A 25 -15.40 30.64 2.77
CA LEU A 25 -14.52 29.91 3.69
C LEU A 25 -14.78 28.40 3.62
N CYS A 26 -16.04 27.97 3.61
CA CYS A 26 -16.42 26.55 3.47
C CYS A 26 -15.95 25.96 2.14
N VAL A 27 -16.09 26.70 1.03
CA VAL A 27 -15.62 26.26 -0.29
C VAL A 27 -14.09 26.17 -0.32
N ALA A 28 -13.37 27.12 0.28
CA ALA A 28 -11.92 27.09 0.36
C ALA A 28 -11.40 25.89 1.18
N VAL A 29 -12.04 25.58 2.31
CA VAL A 29 -11.67 24.42 3.16
C VAL A 29 -11.88 23.08 2.44
N LEU A 30 -12.92 22.96 1.62
CA LEU A 30 -13.19 21.75 0.82
C LEU A 30 -12.26 21.57 -0.40
N MET A 31 -11.54 22.64 -0.80
CA MET A 31 -10.66 22.65 -1.97
C MET A 31 -9.18 22.48 -1.62
N PHE A 32 -8.81 22.29 -0.35
CA PHE A 32 -7.45 21.89 0.01
C PHE A 32 -7.23 20.44 -0.45
N PRO A 33 -6.35 20.19 -1.45
CA PRO A 33 -6.04 18.83 -1.84
C PRO A 33 -5.48 18.11 -0.62
N GLY A 34 -6.19 17.08 -0.16
CA GLY A 34 -5.75 16.27 0.97
C GLY A 34 -4.34 15.78 0.69
N LEU A 35 -3.39 16.13 1.57
CA LEU A 35 -2.06 15.56 1.55
C LEU A 35 -2.23 14.06 1.78
N VAL A 36 -2.19 13.27 0.71
CA VAL A 36 -2.27 11.81 0.83
C VAL A 36 -0.94 11.36 1.43
N PRO A 37 -0.90 10.87 2.68
CA PRO A 37 0.35 10.43 3.28
C PRO A 37 0.93 9.29 2.45
N GLY A 38 2.26 9.29 2.31
CA GLY A 38 3.01 8.15 1.77
C GLY A 38 2.97 6.94 2.72
N MET A 39 3.75 5.92 2.39
CA MET A 39 3.84 4.71 3.18
C MET A 39 4.30 5.07 4.60
N ASP A 40 3.59 4.52 5.58
CA ASP A 40 3.96 4.56 6.99
C ASP A 40 4.92 3.41 7.25
N PHE A 41 6.15 3.73 7.62
CA PHE A 41 7.14 2.73 7.98
C PHE A 41 7.38 2.76 9.49
N LYS A 42 7.39 1.57 10.10
CA LYS A 42 7.65 1.40 11.54
C LYS A 42 8.53 0.19 11.80
N ILE A 43 9.31 0.25 12.87
CA ILE A 43 10.04 -0.90 13.39
C ILE A 43 9.11 -1.73 14.27
N TYR A 44 9.09 -3.05 14.03
CA TYR A 44 8.38 -4.01 14.85
C TYR A 44 9.33 -5.12 15.30
N TYR A 45 9.39 -5.37 16.60
CA TYR A 45 10.17 -6.47 17.15
C TYR A 45 9.35 -7.75 17.18
N GLN A 46 9.81 -8.79 16.46
CA GLN A 46 9.18 -10.10 16.45
C GLN A 46 9.78 -11.00 17.54
N PRO A 47 9.06 -11.32 18.63
CA PRO A 47 9.64 -12.01 19.78
C PRO A 47 10.14 -13.43 19.46
N GLN A 48 9.47 -14.12 18.54
CA GLN A 48 9.78 -15.49 18.16
C GLN A 48 11.11 -15.59 17.38
N LEU A 49 11.37 -14.58 16.54
CA LEU A 49 12.58 -14.52 15.72
C LEU A 49 13.69 -13.70 16.41
N LYS A 50 13.35 -12.93 17.44
CA LYS A 50 14.22 -11.96 18.13
C LYS A 50 14.85 -10.94 17.15
N LEU A 51 14.06 -10.50 16.17
CA LEU A 51 14.48 -9.56 15.14
C LEU A 51 13.57 -8.33 15.09
N LYS A 52 14.17 -7.16 14.90
CA LYS A 52 13.50 -5.92 14.51
C LYS A 52 13.30 -5.90 13.00
N MET A 53 12.05 -5.97 12.58
CA MET A 53 11.63 -5.92 11.19
C MET A 53 11.06 -4.54 10.87
N ILE A 54 11.02 -4.18 9.59
CA ILE A 54 10.34 -2.98 9.11
C ILE A 54 8.96 -3.39 8.64
N ILE A 55 7.92 -2.66 9.03
CA ILE A 55 6.58 -2.78 8.47
C ILE A 55 6.29 -1.53 7.65
N GLY A 56 5.95 -1.70 6.38
CA GLY A 56 5.48 -0.65 5.48
C GLY A 56 3.99 -0.79 5.18
N GLU A 57 3.19 0.17 5.63
CA GLU A 57 1.73 0.19 5.46
C GLU A 57 1.23 1.42 4.69
N GLY A 58 0.22 1.24 3.85
CA GLY A 58 -0.41 2.36 3.13
C GLY A 58 0.13 2.60 1.73
N ARG A 59 -0.15 3.78 1.17
CA ARG A 59 0.09 4.07 -0.26
C ARG A 59 1.54 4.41 -0.53
N ILE A 60 2.11 3.86 -1.60
CA ILE A 60 3.47 4.21 -2.04
C ILE A 60 3.47 5.61 -2.67
N GLN A 61 4.30 6.52 -2.16
CA GLN A 61 4.43 7.90 -2.61
C GLN A 61 5.89 8.38 -2.58
N ASN A 62 6.12 9.56 -3.15
CA ASN A 62 7.44 10.19 -3.17
C ASN A 62 7.99 10.39 -1.74
N GLY A 63 9.29 10.12 -1.56
CA GLY A 63 9.98 10.21 -0.26
C GLY A 63 9.94 8.94 0.58
N ASP A 64 9.21 7.90 0.17
CA ASP A 64 9.14 6.64 0.91
C ASP A 64 10.47 5.86 0.90
N ALA A 65 11.30 6.03 -0.14
CA ALA A 65 12.64 5.45 -0.21
C ALA A 65 13.54 5.92 0.95
N ASP A 66 13.58 7.24 1.20
CA ASP A 66 14.38 7.84 2.27
C ASP A 66 13.93 7.35 3.65
N LYS A 67 12.61 7.20 3.85
CA LYS A 67 12.05 6.67 5.09
C LYS A 67 12.47 5.21 5.32
N LEU A 68 12.43 4.38 4.28
CA LEU A 68 12.87 2.99 4.36
C LEU A 68 14.35 2.90 4.75
N LEU A 69 15.23 3.66 4.08
CA LEU A 69 16.66 3.71 4.39
C LEU A 69 16.94 4.18 5.82
N ALA A 70 16.17 5.16 6.31
CA ALA A 70 16.33 5.65 7.68
C ALA A 70 16.03 4.55 8.72
N LEU A 71 14.98 3.76 8.50
CA LEU A 71 14.62 2.66 9.41
C LEU A 71 15.50 1.43 9.24
N ALA A 72 16.01 1.16 8.03
CA ALA A 72 16.90 0.04 7.77
C ALA A 72 18.19 0.09 8.60
N LYS A 73 18.61 1.28 9.05
CA LYS A 73 19.74 1.46 9.98
C LYS A 73 19.46 0.91 11.40
N MET A 74 18.19 0.76 11.76
CA MET A 74 17.73 0.31 13.08
C MET A 74 17.12 -1.09 13.07
N ALA A 75 16.84 -1.63 11.88
CA ALA A 75 16.35 -2.98 11.69
C ALA A 75 17.48 -4.00 11.86
N ASP A 76 17.12 -5.19 12.35
CA ASP A 76 18.04 -6.30 12.40
C ASP A 76 18.07 -7.00 11.03
N ARG A 77 19.15 -7.76 10.78
CA ARG A 77 19.29 -8.60 9.60
C ARG A 77 19.06 -10.06 9.98
N ASP A 78 18.44 -10.83 9.09
CA ASP A 78 18.32 -12.27 9.25
C ASP A 78 19.66 -13.00 9.04
N ASP A 79 19.61 -14.34 9.08
CA ASP A 79 20.76 -15.22 8.91
C ASP A 79 21.43 -15.13 7.53
N GLU A 80 20.68 -14.71 6.51
CA GLU A 80 21.18 -14.44 5.15
C GLU A 80 21.67 -12.99 4.98
N GLY A 81 21.59 -12.19 6.05
CA GLY A 81 21.97 -10.80 6.07
C GLY A 81 20.92 -9.87 5.45
N LEU A 82 19.66 -10.28 5.33
CA LEU A 82 18.59 -9.50 4.72
C LEU A 82 17.78 -8.72 5.77
N VAL A 83 17.37 -7.50 5.42
CA VAL A 83 16.41 -6.72 6.22
C VAL A 83 15.00 -7.24 5.91
N THR A 84 14.24 -7.62 6.93
CA THR A 84 12.85 -8.07 6.73
C THR A 84 11.91 -6.87 6.60
N LEU A 85 11.26 -6.76 5.43
CA LEU A 85 10.27 -5.74 5.11
C LEU A 85 8.88 -6.37 4.95
N VAL A 86 8.01 -6.12 5.93
CA VAL A 86 6.61 -6.54 5.91
C VAL A 86 5.78 -5.53 5.12
N LEU A 87 5.05 -5.98 4.10
CA LEU A 87 4.31 -5.15 3.15
C LEU A 87 2.80 -5.31 3.31
N ASN A 88 2.10 -4.20 3.58
CA ASN A 88 0.64 -4.12 3.59
C ASN A 88 0.18 -2.84 2.88
N SER A 89 0.07 -2.89 1.55
CA SER A 89 -0.12 -1.72 0.71
C SER A 89 -1.07 -1.96 -0.47
N PRO A 90 -1.98 -1.03 -0.77
CA PRO A 90 -2.77 -1.06 -2.00
C PRO A 90 -1.95 -0.67 -3.25
N GLY A 91 -0.64 -0.44 -3.11
CA GLY A 91 0.24 0.12 -4.12
C GLY A 91 0.25 1.65 -4.07
N GLY A 92 0.56 2.28 -5.20
CA GLY A 92 0.65 3.74 -5.25
C GLY A 92 1.35 4.23 -6.51
N ASN A 93 2.15 5.27 -6.36
CA ASN A 93 2.94 5.85 -7.44
C ASN A 93 4.03 4.87 -7.89
N VAL A 94 4.06 4.57 -9.19
CA VAL A 94 4.99 3.59 -9.80
C VAL A 94 6.45 4.07 -9.75
N GLU A 95 6.70 5.35 -10.04
CA GLU A 95 8.05 5.93 -9.99
C GLU A 95 8.59 5.96 -8.55
N ALA A 96 7.73 6.29 -7.58
CA ALA A 96 8.07 6.19 -6.17
C ALA A 96 8.38 4.74 -5.77
N ALA A 97 7.62 3.75 -6.29
CA ALA A 97 7.88 2.35 -6.01
C ALA A 97 9.26 1.92 -6.53
N PHE A 98 9.68 2.35 -7.73
CA PHE A 98 11.03 2.06 -8.21
C PHE A 98 12.12 2.70 -7.36
N ARG A 99 11.92 3.93 -6.87
CA ARG A 99 12.87 4.53 -5.91
C ARG A 99 12.95 3.77 -4.59
N VAL A 100 11.83 3.19 -4.13
CA VAL A 100 11.85 2.29 -2.97
C VAL A 100 12.60 1.01 -3.30
N VAL A 101 12.51 0.48 -4.52
CA VAL A 101 13.32 -0.67 -4.97
C VAL A 101 14.81 -0.35 -4.94
N ASP A 102 15.23 0.83 -5.42
CA ASP A 102 16.63 1.24 -5.33
C ASP A 102 17.12 1.22 -3.86
N ALA A 103 16.30 1.75 -2.94
CA ALA A 103 16.56 1.67 -1.51
C ALA A 103 16.56 0.24 -0.94
N MET A 104 15.71 -0.66 -1.48
CA MET A 104 15.68 -2.08 -1.09
C MET A 104 16.96 -2.80 -1.53
N ASP A 105 17.46 -2.50 -2.72
CA ASP A 105 18.69 -3.09 -3.26
C ASP A 105 19.91 -2.66 -2.43
N GLU A 106 19.97 -1.39 -2.00
CA GLU A 106 21.03 -0.89 -1.11
C GLU A 106 21.12 -1.66 0.21
N VAL A 107 19.98 -2.05 0.79
CA VAL A 107 19.93 -2.67 2.12
C VAL A 107 19.73 -4.17 2.08
N ARG A 108 19.48 -4.77 0.91
CA ARG A 108 19.14 -6.19 0.67
C ARG A 108 17.93 -6.63 1.50
N VAL A 109 16.77 -6.75 0.85
CA VAL A 109 15.50 -6.92 1.55
C VAL A 109 14.88 -8.31 1.33
N TYR A 110 14.39 -8.90 2.41
CA TYR A 110 13.40 -9.97 2.38
C TYR A 110 12.00 -9.35 2.51
N THR A 111 11.19 -9.42 1.44
CA THR A 111 9.82 -8.93 1.47
C THR A 111 8.84 -9.99 1.91
N ILE A 112 7.94 -9.65 2.83
CA ILE A 112 6.88 -10.55 3.31
C ILE A 112 5.51 -9.86 3.32
N VAL A 113 4.47 -10.54 2.84
CA VAL A 113 3.08 -10.11 3.07
C VAL A 113 2.51 -10.88 4.27
N PRO A 114 2.06 -10.20 5.34
CA PRO A 114 1.63 -10.86 6.57
C PRO A 114 0.27 -11.53 6.37
N ASP A 115 -0.11 -12.35 7.36
CA ASP A 115 -1.43 -12.98 7.41
C ASP A 115 -2.53 -11.92 7.45
N ASN A 116 -3.61 -12.13 6.68
CA ASN A 116 -4.66 -11.15 6.40
C ASN A 116 -4.17 -9.80 5.80
N GLY A 117 -2.88 -9.68 5.46
CA GLY A 117 -2.31 -8.53 4.79
C GLY A 117 -2.62 -8.51 3.29
N ARG A 118 -2.51 -7.34 2.67
CA ARG A 118 -2.67 -7.19 1.23
C ARG A 118 -1.56 -6.36 0.64
N CYS A 119 -1.00 -6.83 -0.47
CA CYS A 119 -0.07 -6.09 -1.30
C CYS A 119 -0.63 -6.09 -2.73
N ALA A 120 -0.99 -4.93 -3.27
CA ALA A 120 -1.65 -4.82 -4.57
C ALA A 120 -0.98 -3.77 -5.47
N SER A 121 -1.25 -3.84 -6.78
CA SER A 121 -0.72 -2.90 -7.77
C SER A 121 0.81 -2.82 -7.67
N ALA A 122 1.40 -1.62 -7.66
CA ALA A 122 2.82 -1.37 -7.50
C ALA A 122 3.43 -2.05 -6.25
N CYS A 123 2.67 -2.31 -5.18
CA CYS A 123 3.21 -3.10 -4.08
C CYS A 123 3.51 -4.52 -4.55
N ALA A 124 2.54 -5.20 -5.18
CA ALA A 124 2.69 -6.59 -5.60
C ALA A 124 3.67 -6.74 -6.76
N SER A 125 3.53 -5.88 -7.78
CA SER A 125 4.26 -6.01 -9.04
C SER A 125 5.65 -5.39 -9.01
N ILE A 126 5.96 -4.54 -8.03
CA ILE A 126 7.26 -3.85 -7.93
C ILE A 126 7.90 -4.18 -6.58
N LEU A 127 7.35 -3.69 -5.45
CA LEU A 127 8.05 -3.85 -4.16
C LEU A 127 8.21 -5.31 -3.75
N PHE A 128 7.11 -6.06 -3.63
CA PHE A 128 7.14 -7.48 -3.28
C PHE A 128 7.97 -8.30 -4.27
N ALA A 129 7.85 -7.98 -5.56
CA ALA A 129 8.59 -8.66 -6.62
C ALA A 129 10.10 -8.34 -6.61
N SER A 130 10.56 -7.29 -5.93
CA SER A 130 11.98 -6.90 -5.90
C SER A 130 12.76 -7.43 -4.69
N GLY A 131 12.11 -7.97 -3.66
CA GLY A 131 12.84 -8.55 -2.52
C GLY A 131 13.77 -9.69 -2.95
N GLU A 132 15.00 -9.76 -2.42
CA GLU A 132 15.94 -10.86 -2.70
C GLU A 132 15.31 -12.22 -2.33
N ARG A 133 14.61 -12.23 -1.19
CA ARG A 133 13.71 -13.29 -0.75
C ARG A 133 12.28 -12.75 -0.68
N ARG A 134 11.29 -13.62 -0.91
CA ARG A 134 9.86 -13.25 -0.98
C ARG A 134 8.98 -14.32 -0.34
N SER A 135 8.06 -13.92 0.51
CA SER A 135 7.05 -14.83 1.06
C SER A 135 5.73 -14.13 1.37
N PHE A 136 4.66 -14.88 1.44
CA PHE A 136 3.42 -14.43 2.05
C PHE A 136 2.93 -15.53 2.97
N VAL A 137 2.29 -15.16 4.07
CA VAL A 137 1.90 -16.12 5.11
C VAL A 137 0.38 -16.12 5.29
N GLY A 138 -0.15 -17.29 5.65
CA GLY A 138 -1.59 -17.49 5.90
C GLY A 138 -2.46 -17.08 4.72
N THR A 139 -3.36 -16.12 4.94
CA THR A 139 -4.31 -15.58 3.97
C THR A 139 -3.82 -14.30 3.27
N GLY A 140 -2.52 -13.98 3.36
CA GLY A 140 -1.94 -12.80 2.70
C GLY A 140 -2.23 -12.78 1.18
N LEU A 141 -2.60 -11.60 0.66
CA LEU A 141 -3.08 -11.43 -0.71
C LEU A 141 -2.14 -10.59 -1.57
N LEU A 142 -1.80 -11.12 -2.75
CA LEU A 142 -1.12 -10.40 -3.82
C LEU A 142 -2.12 -10.03 -4.92
N GLY A 143 -2.18 -8.74 -5.28
CA GLY A 143 -3.09 -8.23 -6.30
C GLY A 143 -2.36 -7.63 -7.49
N PHE A 144 -2.42 -8.29 -8.65
CA PHE A 144 -1.87 -7.78 -9.91
C PHE A 144 -2.97 -7.22 -10.80
N HIS A 145 -2.69 -6.13 -11.52
CA HIS A 145 -3.56 -5.69 -12.61
C HIS A 145 -3.39 -6.66 -13.78
N SER A 146 -4.47 -7.23 -14.30
CA SER A 146 -4.42 -8.04 -15.52
C SER A 146 -4.30 -7.13 -16.75
N CYS A 147 -3.32 -7.41 -17.61
CA CYS A 147 -3.28 -6.88 -18.97
C CYS A 147 -3.89 -7.92 -19.90
N TYR A 148 -5.20 -7.86 -20.18
CA TYR A 148 -5.84 -8.73 -21.18
C TYR A 148 -6.14 -7.95 -22.46
N ARG A 149 -5.66 -8.45 -23.61
CA ARG A 149 -6.08 -7.97 -24.93
C ARG A 149 -7.41 -8.65 -25.28
N ARG A 150 -8.49 -7.87 -25.32
CA ARG A 150 -9.85 -8.38 -25.57
C ARG A 150 -10.00 -8.90 -27.01
N GLU A 151 -9.99 -10.21 -27.19
CA GLU A 151 -10.39 -10.86 -28.44
C GLU A 151 -11.60 -11.76 -28.17
N GLY A 152 -12.78 -11.37 -28.70
CA GLY A 152 -14.00 -12.16 -28.61
C GLY A 152 -14.66 -12.22 -27.21
N ARG A 153 -15.97 -12.45 -27.18
CA ARG A 153 -16.81 -12.39 -25.97
C ARG A 153 -16.80 -13.72 -25.22
N THR A 154 -16.50 -13.69 -23.92
CA THR A 154 -17.36 -14.21 -22.82
C THR A 154 -16.76 -13.76 -21.49
N TYR A 155 -17.57 -13.07 -20.69
CA TYR A 155 -17.19 -12.57 -19.38
C TYR A 155 -17.31 -13.70 -18.34
N THR A 156 -16.18 -14.14 -17.80
CA THR A 156 -16.10 -14.67 -16.43
C THR A 156 -15.00 -13.88 -15.74
N ALA A 157 -15.31 -12.65 -15.30
CA ALA A 157 -14.35 -11.80 -14.64
C ALA A 157 -14.60 -11.78 -13.12
N SER A 158 -13.60 -12.23 -12.36
CA SER A 158 -13.14 -11.47 -11.21
C SER A 158 -11.78 -10.86 -11.60
N PRO A 159 -11.56 -9.54 -11.46
CA PRO A 159 -10.31 -8.87 -11.85
C PRO A 159 -9.14 -9.09 -10.87
N TYR A 160 -9.27 -9.98 -9.89
CA TYR A 160 -8.23 -10.33 -8.93
C TYR A 160 -7.80 -11.78 -9.16
N THR A 161 -6.55 -12.00 -9.56
CA THR A 161 -5.94 -13.34 -9.46
C THR A 161 -5.41 -13.50 -8.05
N GLU A 162 -6.15 -14.21 -7.20
CA GLU A 162 -5.64 -14.65 -5.90
C GLU A 162 -4.59 -15.74 -6.14
N VAL A 163 -3.31 -15.43 -5.94
CA VAL A 163 -2.25 -16.44 -5.94
C VAL A 163 -2.19 -17.04 -4.53
N GLY A 164 -3.10 -17.96 -4.24
CA GLY A 164 -3.06 -18.79 -3.03
C GLY A 164 -2.14 -20.01 -3.22
N PRO A 165 -1.63 -20.63 -2.14
CA PRO A 165 -0.82 -21.84 -2.26
C PRO A 165 -1.71 -22.99 -2.73
N SER A 166 -1.60 -23.33 -4.03
CA SER A 166 -2.12 -24.59 -4.53
C SER A 166 -1.30 -25.72 -3.93
N ARG A 167 -1.87 -26.41 -2.94
CA ARG A 167 -1.36 -27.68 -2.45
C ARG A 167 -1.49 -28.71 -3.57
N GLN A 168 -0.49 -28.81 -4.44
CA GLN A 168 -0.38 -29.93 -5.35
C GLN A 168 -0.05 -31.18 -4.52
N ARG A 169 -1.11 -31.91 -4.16
CA ARG A 169 -0.99 -33.30 -3.69
C ARG A 169 -0.52 -34.10 -4.91
N GLY A 170 0.78 -34.34 -4.99
CA GLY A 170 1.35 -35.27 -5.97
C GLY A 170 0.64 -36.61 -5.82
N THR A 171 0.02 -37.08 -6.90
CA THR A 171 -0.41 -38.47 -7.00
C THR A 171 0.83 -39.31 -7.27
N GLU A 172 1.15 -40.15 -6.30
CA GLU A 172 2.16 -41.20 -6.32
C GLU A 172 1.98 -42.10 -7.57
N PRO A 173 3.03 -42.38 -8.35
CA PRO A 173 2.92 -43.33 -9.45
C PRO A 173 2.88 -44.75 -8.86
N GLN A 174 1.75 -45.41 -9.07
CA GLN A 174 1.53 -46.81 -8.72
C GLN A 174 2.50 -47.69 -9.53
N ALA A 175 3.29 -48.49 -8.83
CA ALA A 175 4.26 -49.43 -9.37
C ALA A 175 3.60 -50.36 -10.42
N ALA A 176 4.12 -50.33 -11.64
CA ALA A 176 3.83 -51.33 -12.65
C ALA A 176 4.80 -52.52 -12.47
N GLU A 177 4.20 -53.65 -12.21
CA GLU A 177 4.74 -54.98 -11.97
C GLU A 177 5.59 -55.47 -13.16
N ILE A 178 6.84 -55.83 -12.89
CA ILE A 178 7.70 -56.57 -13.83
C ILE A 178 7.38 -58.05 -13.64
N SER A 179 6.68 -58.65 -14.61
CA SER A 179 6.63 -60.11 -14.76
C SER A 179 7.48 -60.55 -15.96
N ARG A 180 8.22 -61.62 -15.70
CA ARG A 180 9.13 -62.35 -16.61
C ARG A 180 8.43 -62.94 -17.82
#